data_AF-A0A3M1RSF1-F1
#
_entry.id   AF-A0A3M1RSF1-F1
#
_cell.length_a   1.000
_cell.length_b   1.000
_cell.length_c   1.000
_cell.angle_alpha   90.00
_cell.angle_beta   90.00
_cell.angle_gamma   90.00
#
_symmetry.space_group_name_H-M   'P 1'
#
loop_
_entity.id
_entity.type
_entity.pdbx_description
1 polymer ?
#
loop_
_entity_poly.entity_id
_entity_poly.type
_entity_poly.pdbx_seq_one_letter_code
_entity_poly.pdbx_strand_id
1 'polypeptide(L)' 'MKWAKISDYKIKKILKCFSEDLTATQTANLLGINRNTVNRYYQICREKIASYLDSLNKNIGLEKNHTNWIV' A
#
# COMPACT_ATOMS: atom_id res chain seq x y z
N MET A 1 7.57 4.40 -25.36
CA MET A 1 8.02 3.96 -24.01
C MET A 1 7.10 2.85 -23.54
N LYS A 2 7.55 1.58 -23.57
CA LYS A 2 6.70 0.41 -23.34
C LYS A 2 6.56 0.19 -21.83
N TRP A 3 5.37 0.45 -21.27
CA TRP A 3 5.03 0.04 -19.91
C TRP A 3 5.02 -1.49 -19.88
N ALA A 4 6.12 -2.12 -19.44
CA ALA A 4 6.13 -3.55 -19.22
C ALA A 4 5.14 -3.84 -18.08
N LYS A 5 4.02 -4.49 -18.41
CA LYS A 5 3.05 -4.93 -17.41
C LYS A 5 3.79 -5.87 -16.46
N ILE A 6 3.92 -5.46 -15.20
CA ILE A 6 4.46 -6.33 -14.15
C ILE A 6 3.58 -7.58 -14.07
N SER A 7 4.21 -8.75 -13.98
CA SER A 7 3.48 -10.00 -13.91
C SER A 7 2.75 -10.14 -12.59
N ASP A 8 1.61 -10.84 -12.58
CA ASP A 8 0.84 -11.10 -11.37
C ASP A 8 1.68 -11.81 -10.30
N TYR A 9 2.62 -12.66 -10.70
CA TYR A 9 3.59 -13.28 -9.80
C TYR A 9 4.43 -12.25 -9.03
N LYS A 10 4.98 -11.25 -9.74
CA LYS A 10 5.75 -10.17 -9.11
C LYS A 10 4.85 -9.29 -8.22
N ILE A 11 3.61 -9.02 -8.62
CA ILE A 11 2.64 -8.30 -7.79
C ILE A 11 2.42 -9.06 -6.47
N LYS A 12 2.15 -10.38 -6.51
CA LYS A 12 1.97 -11.20 -5.31
C LYS A 12 3.18 -11.17 -4.38
N LYS A 13 4.40 -11.17 -4.93
CA LYS A 13 5.63 -11.02 -4.13
C LYS A 13 5.73 -9.64 -3.48
N ILE A 14 5.41 -8.56 -4.21
CA ILE A 14 5.36 -7.21 -3.63
C ILE A 14 4.35 -7.15 -2.47
N LEU A 15 3.17 -7.74 -2.64
CA LEU A 15 2.14 -7.77 -1.59
C LEU A 15 2.62 -8.56 -0.36
N LYS A 16 3.28 -9.70 -0.56
CA LYS A 16 3.88 -10.45 0.54
C LYS A 16 4.90 -9.60 1.33
N CYS A 17 5.79 -8.91 0.63
CA CYS A 17 6.78 -8.05 1.27
C CYS A 17 6.14 -6.86 2.00
N PHE A 18 5.05 -6.30 1.47
CA PHE A 18 4.25 -5.27 2.15
C PHE A 18 3.67 -5.80 3.47
N SER A 19 3.12 -7.02 3.47
CA SER A 19 2.58 -7.67 4.68
C SER A 19 3.64 -8.07 5.70
N GLU A 20 4.91 -8.18 5.30
CA GLU A 20 6.06 -8.45 6.17
C GLU A 20 6.76 -7.14 6.62
N ASP A 21 6.12 -5.99 6.44
CA ASP A 21 6.62 -4.64 6.79
C ASP A 21 7.98 -4.27 6.15
N LEU A 22 8.35 -4.91 5.05
CA LEU A 22 9.55 -4.53 4.30
C LEU A 22 9.34 -3.18 3.63
N THR A 23 10.34 -2.30 3.69
CA THR A 23 10.31 -1.01 2.99
C THR A 23 10.30 -1.19 1.47
N ALA A 24 9.85 -0.16 0.74
CA ALA A 24 9.88 -0.18 -0.72
C ALA A 24 11.29 -0.35 -1.28
N THR A 25 12.31 0.18 -0.61
CA THR A 25 13.72 0.03 -1.01
C THR A 25 14.22 -1.41 -0.79
N GLN A 26 13.95 -2.01 0.38
CA GLN A 26 14.29 -3.41 0.65
C GLN A 26 13.63 -4.35 -0.37
N THR A 27 12.35 -4.15 -0.63
CA THR A 27 11.58 -4.96 -1.59
C THR A 27 12.04 -4.78 -3.03
N ALA A 28 12.39 -3.55 -3.43
CA ALA A 28 12.95 -3.27 -4.74
C ALA A 28 14.26 -4.02 -4.98
N ASN A 29 15.16 -4.00 -3.98
CA ASN A 29 16.42 -4.71 -4.01
C ASN A 29 16.20 -6.24 -4.02
N LEU A 30 15.30 -6.75 -3.19
CA LEU A 30 15.00 -8.18 -3.07
C LEU A 30 14.39 -8.77 -4.35
N LEU A 31 13.49 -8.03 -5.01
CA LEU A 31 12.73 -8.54 -6.16
C LEU A 31 13.30 -8.09 -7.52
N GLY A 32 14.31 -7.22 -7.53
CA GLY A 32 14.87 -6.64 -8.75
C GLY A 32 13.83 -5.80 -9.52
N ILE A 33 13.01 -5.04 -8.79
CA ILE A 33 11.93 -4.20 -9.34
C ILE A 33 12.27 -2.74 -9.03
N ASN A 34 11.92 -1.83 -9.93
CA ASN A 34 12.12 -0.40 -9.69
C ASN A 34 11.41 0.04 -8.39
N ARG A 35 12.13 0.72 -7.50
CA ARG A 35 11.63 1.21 -6.21
C ARG A 35 10.39 2.09 -6.34
N ASN A 36 10.27 2.89 -7.40
CA ASN A 36 9.08 3.71 -7.65
C ASN A 36 7.87 2.83 -8.02
N THR A 37 8.09 1.73 -8.75
CA THR A 37 7.04 0.74 -9.03
C THR A 37 6.57 0.08 -7.74
N VAL A 38 7.49 -0.41 -6.89
CA VAL A 38 7.13 -1.00 -5.59
C VAL A 38 6.39 0.01 -4.71
N ASN A 39 6.88 1.25 -4.63
CA ASN A 39 6.27 2.30 -3.83
C ASN A 39 4.84 2.62 -4.29
N ARG A 40 4.57 2.61 -5.61
CA ARG A 40 3.22 2.77 -6.16
C ARG A 40 2.28 1.65 -5.70
N TYR A 41 2.74 0.39 -5.70
CA TYR A 41 1.93 -0.72 -5.19
C TYR A 41 1.66 -0.60 -3.68
N TYR A 42 2.66 -0.17 -2.91
CA TYR A 42 2.49 0.07 -1.47
C TYR A 42 1.47 1.18 -1.19
N GLN A 43 1.53 2.26 -1.97
CA GLN A 43 0.56 3.35 -1.87
C GLN A 43 -0.87 2.85 -2.14
N ILE A 44 -1.07 2.07 -3.22
CA ILE A 44 -2.36 1.46 -3.53
C ILE A 44 -2.86 0.58 -2.36
N CYS A 45 -1.98 -0.20 -1.74
CA CYS A 45 -2.34 -1.01 -0.57
C CYS A 45 -2.81 -0.14 0.60
N ARG A 46 -2.05 0.91 0.93
CA ARG A 46 -2.41 1.86 2.01
C ARG A 46 -3.73 2.56 1.73
N GLU A 47 -3.97 3.02 0.51
CA GLU A 47 -5.22 3.66 0.10
C GLU A 47 -6.42 2.71 0.23
N LYS A 48 -6.26 1.43 -0.13
CA LYS A 48 -7.29 0.41 0.05
C LYS A 48 -7.61 0.15 1.51
N ILE A 49 -6.59 0.05 2.37
CA ILE A 49 -6.77 -0.11 3.81
C ILE A 49 -7.49 1.12 4.39
N ALA A 50 -7.01 2.33 4.08
CA ALA A 50 -7.63 3.57 4.55
C ALA A 50 -9.09 3.69 4.12
N SER A 51 -9.39 3.39 2.85
CA SER A 51 -10.75 3.41 2.32
C SER A 51 -11.66 2.38 2.98
N TYR A 52 -11.13 1.20 3.35
CA TYR A 52 -11.89 0.19 4.09
C TYR A 52 -12.15 0.60 5.53
N LEU A 53 -11.16 1.20 6.21
CA LEU A 53 -11.34 1.73 7.56
C LEU A 53 -12.35 2.89 7.58
N ASP A 54 -12.30 3.77 6.59
CA ASP A 54 -13.27 4.86 6.44
C ASP A 54 -14.70 4.34 6.22
N SER A 55 -14.89 3.26 5.45
CA SER A 55 -16.21 2.67 5.27
C SER A 55 -16.71 1.98 6.53
N LEU A 56 -15.84 1.30 7.28
CA LEU A 56 -16.18 0.73 8.59
C LEU A 56 -16.61 1.81 9.59
N ASN A 57 -15.86 2.92 9.70
CA ASN A 57 -16.19 4.00 10.63
C ASN A 57 -17.54 4.65 10.33
N LYS A 58 -17.89 4.82 9.04
CA LYS A 58 -19.21 5.30 8.62
C LYS A 58 -20.33 4.34 9.05
N ASN A 59 -20.10 3.03 8.95
CA ASN A 59 -21.10 2.02 9.30
C ASN A 59 -21.30 1.88 10.82
N ILE A 60 -20.28 2.18 11.63
CA ILE A 60 -20.34 2.09 13.10
C ILE A 60 -20.92 3.38 13.72
N GLY A 61 -21.28 4.38 12.91
CA GLY A 61 -21.85 5.65 13.40
C GLY A 61 -20.85 6.50 14.18
N LEU A 62 -19.55 6.20 14.08
CA LEU A 62 -18.49 7.04 14.63
C LEU A 62 -18.29 8.20 13.66
N GLU A 63 -19.12 9.24 13.79
CA GLU A 63 -18.80 10.54 13.20
C GLU A 63 -17.42 10.97 13.72
N LYS A 64 -16.55 11.33 12.78
CA LYS A 64 -15.21 11.82 13.06
C LYS A 64 -15.33 13.10 13.87
N ASN A 65 -15.23 12.98 15.20
CA ASN A 65 -14.77 14.10 16.01
C ASN A 65 -13.35 14.42 15.56
N HIS A 66 -13.28 15.41 14.67
CA HIS A 66 -12.08 16.10 14.27
C HIS A 66 -11.46 16.71 15.53
N THR A 67 -10.56 15.98 16.19
CA THR A 67 -9.66 16.59 17.16
C THR A 67 -8.35 15.80 17.23
N ASN A 68 -7.36 16.39 16.58
CA ASN A 68 -6.00 16.53 17.09
C ASN A 68 -5.25 15.24 17.45
N TRP A 69 -4.69 14.58 16.44
CA TRP A 69 -3.49 13.77 16.63
C TRP A 69 -2.44 14.23 15.63
N ILE A 70 -1.53 15.04 16.16
CA ILE A 70 -0.14 15.37 15.79
C ILE A 70 0.05 16.88 16.05
N VAL A 71 0.35 17.19 17.31
CA VAL A 71 1.35 18.20 17.64
C VAL A 71 2.59 17.44 18.07
#